data_AF-A0A149S5C9-F1
#
_entry.id   AF-A0A149S5C9-F1
#
_cell.length_a   1.000
_cell.length_b   1.000
_cell.length_c   1.000
_cell.angle_alpha   90.00
_cell.angle_beta   90.00
_cell.angle_gamma   90.00
#
_symmetry.space_group_name_H-M   'P 1'
#
loop_
_entity.id
_entity.type
_entity.pdbx_description
1 polymer ?
#
loop_
_entity_poly.entity_id
_entity_poly.type
_entity_poly.pdbx_seq_one_letter_code
_entity_poly.pdbx_strand_id
1 'polypeptide(L)'
;MTAKQDNERAALARLIKIAKGDTGQSRRVADFLLAWWNAGSCGSFDLTSLWALDRAIVEDMTVVFGLIGQAGNYPDQLDPALGQEFAAIIAQWRSACHPTSAFAVPLMTCATMRGTASFVMAQRAVSRTSR
;
A
#
# COMPACT_ATOMS: atom_id res chain seq x y z
N MET A 1 -1.83 23.36 14.98
CA MET A 1 -1.97 21.89 14.89
C MET A 1 -1.69 21.33 16.27
N THR A 2 -2.43 20.31 16.71
CA THR A 2 -2.27 19.78 18.07
C THR A 2 -1.05 18.86 18.13
N ALA A 3 -0.28 18.86 19.23
CA ALA A 3 0.94 18.04 19.37
C ALA A 3 0.76 16.56 19.03
N LYS A 4 -0.43 16.00 19.27
CA LYS A 4 -0.81 14.63 18.87
C LYS A 4 -0.79 14.42 17.35
N GLN A 5 -1.44 15.33 16.62
CA GLN A 5 -1.51 15.30 15.15
C GLN A 5 -0.13 15.48 14.52
N ASP A 6 0.74 16.29 15.14
CA ASP A 6 2.13 16.46 14.69
C ASP A 6 2.93 15.16 14.89
N ASN A 7 2.73 14.47 16.03
CA ASN A 7 3.34 13.16 16.28
C ASN A 7 2.83 12.08 15.31
N GLU A 8 1.53 12.04 15.05
CA GLU A 8 0.92 11.11 14.10
C GLU A 8 1.47 11.30 12.67
N ARG A 9 1.58 12.56 12.23
CA ARG A 9 2.19 12.90 10.92
C ARG A 9 3.66 12.52 10.86
N ALA A 10 4.42 12.80 11.92
CA ALA A 10 5.84 12.48 11.97
C ALA A 10 6.10 10.97 11.98
N ALA A 11 5.31 10.19 12.74
CA ALA A 11 5.37 8.74 12.75
C ALA A 11 5.04 8.15 11.38
N LEU A 12 3.95 8.61 10.74
CA LEU A 12 3.57 8.17 9.40
C LEU A 12 4.68 8.47 8.38
N ALA A 13 5.25 9.68 8.39
CA ALA A 13 6.34 10.05 7.49
C ALA A 13 7.59 9.15 7.67
N ARG A 14 7.94 8.80 8.92
CA ARG A 14 9.04 7.86 9.19
C ARG A 14 8.75 6.46 8.65
N LEU A 15 7.55 5.93 8.88
CA LEU A 15 7.16 4.61 8.36
C LEU A 15 7.17 4.57 6.84
N ILE A 16 6.68 5.61 6.17
CA ILE A 16 6.71 5.71 4.70
C ILE A 16 8.15 5.67 4.20
N LYS A 17 9.05 6.43 4.83
CA LYS A 17 10.48 6.41 4.49
C LYS A 17 11.08 5.01 4.66
N ILE A 18 10.76 4.32 5.76
CA ILE A 18 11.24 2.96 6.03
C ILE A 18 10.68 1.95 5.01
N ALA A 19 9.38 2.04 4.69
CA ALA A 19 8.71 1.17 3.73
C ALA A 19 9.29 1.26 2.33
N LYS A 20 9.88 2.40 1.96
CA LYS A 20 10.59 2.61 0.70
C LYS A 20 12.03 2.04 0.69
N GLY A 21 12.52 1.55 1.83
CA GLY A 21 13.80 0.84 1.92
C GLY A 21 13.74 -0.59 1.37
N ASP A 22 14.85 -1.31 1.43
CA ASP A 22 15.05 -2.62 0.81
C ASP A 22 15.32 -3.75 1.83
N THR A 23 15.05 -3.51 3.12
CA THR A 23 15.29 -4.47 4.19
C THR A 23 14.08 -5.36 4.49
N GLY A 24 14.29 -6.42 5.26
CA GLY A 24 13.19 -7.23 5.80
C GLY A 24 12.26 -6.44 6.74
N GLN A 25 12.77 -5.41 7.43
CA GLN A 25 11.94 -4.51 8.23
C GLN A 25 11.12 -3.58 7.33
N SER A 26 11.73 -3.03 6.27
CA SER A 26 11.05 -2.24 5.24
C SER A 26 9.88 -2.99 4.63
N ARG A 27 10.07 -4.28 4.31
CA ARG A 27 8.98 -5.13 3.80
C ARG A 27 7.79 -5.20 4.76
N ARG A 28 8.05 -5.45 6.04
CA ARG A 28 7.00 -5.57 7.07
C ARG A 28 6.27 -4.26 7.31
N VAL A 29 6.99 -3.13 7.28
CA VAL A 29 6.38 -1.79 7.35
C VAL A 29 5.53 -1.51 6.11
N ALA A 30 5.99 -1.89 4.92
CA ALA A 30 5.20 -1.79 3.71
C ALA A 30 3.93 -2.65 3.80
N ASP A 31 4.01 -3.89 4.28
CA ASP A 31 2.85 -4.77 4.43
C ASP A 31 1.80 -4.18 5.39
N PHE A 32 2.23 -3.53 6.49
CA PHE A 32 1.35 -2.80 7.40
C PHE A 32 0.64 -1.61 6.72
N LEU A 33 1.39 -0.73 6.07
CA LEU A 33 0.82 0.44 5.39
C LEU A 33 -0.12 0.00 4.25
N LEU A 34 0.30 -0.98 3.45
CA LEU A 34 -0.49 -1.48 2.34
C LEU A 34 -1.76 -2.22 2.77
N ALA A 35 -1.75 -2.86 3.95
CA ALA A 35 -2.96 -3.44 4.53
C ALA A 35 -4.00 -2.35 4.88
N TRP A 36 -3.56 -1.18 5.32
CA TRP A 36 -4.45 -0.02 5.50
C TRP A 36 -4.97 0.52 4.15
N TRP A 37 -4.14 0.57 3.10
CA TRP A 37 -4.55 1.04 1.78
C TRP A 37 -5.60 0.13 1.12
N ASN A 38 -5.30 -1.16 0.98
CA ASN A 38 -6.23 -2.15 0.45
C ASN A 38 -5.71 -3.57 0.77
N ALA A 39 -6.20 -4.18 1.84
CA ALA A 39 -5.76 -5.52 2.22
C ALA A 39 -6.08 -6.61 1.18
N GLY A 40 -7.16 -6.46 0.40
CA GLY A 40 -7.58 -7.44 -0.61
C GLY A 40 -6.66 -7.49 -1.83
N SER A 41 -6.19 -6.33 -2.29
CA SER A 41 -5.34 -6.21 -3.49
C SER A 41 -3.86 -6.06 -3.16
N CYS A 42 -3.54 -5.44 -2.02
CA CYS A 42 -2.16 -5.14 -1.62
C CYS A 42 -1.67 -6.06 -0.50
N GLY A 43 -2.47 -7.02 -0.04
CA GLY A 43 -2.10 -8.00 0.98
C GLY A 43 -2.35 -7.52 2.41
N SER A 44 -2.38 -8.48 3.34
CA SER A 44 -2.61 -8.25 4.76
C SER A 44 -1.31 -8.06 5.53
N PHE A 45 -1.44 -7.65 6.79
CA PHE A 45 -0.34 -7.59 7.75
C PHE A 45 -0.52 -8.67 8.84
N ASP A 46 0.51 -9.47 9.07
CA ASP A 46 0.55 -10.44 10.17
C ASP A 46 1.09 -9.77 11.44
N LEU A 47 0.30 -9.77 12.52
CA LEU A 47 0.68 -9.18 13.81
C LEU A 47 1.93 -9.80 14.42
N THR A 48 2.25 -11.07 14.12
CA THR A 48 3.50 -11.69 14.59
C THR A 48 4.74 -11.07 13.95
N SER A 49 4.57 -10.35 12.83
CA SER A 49 5.65 -9.58 12.18
C SER A 49 6.25 -8.51 13.09
N LEU A 50 5.51 -8.05 14.11
CA LEU A 50 5.99 -7.06 15.08
C LEU A 50 7.20 -7.57 15.87
N TRP A 51 7.37 -8.89 16.06
CA TRP A 51 8.49 -9.46 16.81
C TRP A 51 9.84 -9.30 16.11
N ALA A 52 9.83 -9.05 14.79
CA ALA A 52 11.03 -8.92 13.96
C ALA A 52 11.39 -7.45 13.64
N LEU A 53 10.71 -6.50 14.27
CA LEU A 53 10.90 -5.06 14.05
C LEU A 53 11.64 -4.42 15.21
N ASP A 54 12.43 -3.40 14.90
CA ASP A 54 13.04 -2.54 15.91
C ASP A 54 11.95 -1.84 16.72
N ARG A 55 12.21 -1.64 18.02
CA ARG A 55 11.23 -1.06 18.94
C ARG A 55 10.71 0.31 18.48
N ALA A 56 11.57 1.16 17.95
CA ALA A 56 11.18 2.47 17.42
C ALA A 56 10.18 2.36 16.25
N ILE A 57 10.31 1.34 15.40
CA ILE A 57 9.38 1.09 14.30
C ILE A 57 8.02 0.64 14.86
N VAL A 58 8.02 -0.23 15.87
CA VAL A 58 6.79 -0.71 16.53
C VAL A 58 6.06 0.45 17.22
N GLU A 59 6.79 1.37 17.85
CA GLU A 59 6.23 2.59 18.45
C GLU A 59 5.54 3.48 17.40
N ASP A 60 6.21 3.72 16.27
CA ASP A 60 5.62 4.47 15.14
C ASP A 60 4.39 3.76 14.56
N MET A 61 4.42 2.43 14.41
CA MET A 61 3.27 1.63 13.98
C MET A 61 2.10 1.75 14.94
N THR A 62 2.36 1.79 16.25
CA THR A 62 1.31 1.93 17.27
C THR A 62 0.61 3.29 17.17
N VAL A 63 1.39 4.36 16.97
CA VAL A 63 0.85 5.70 16.74
C VAL A 63 -0.02 5.72 15.49
N VAL A 64 0.48 5.18 14.38
CA VAL A 64 -0.26 5.14 13.10
C VAL A 64 -1.50 4.23 13.18
N PHE A 65 -1.44 3.12 13.92
CA PHE A 65 -2.60 2.27 14.17
C PHE A 65 -3.70 3.04 14.92
N GLY A 66 -3.32 3.82 15.93
CA GLY A 66 -4.23 4.72 16.63
C GLY A 66 -4.83 5.79 15.71
N LEU A 67 -4.03 6.37 14.82
CA LEU A 67 -4.49 7.32 13.78
C LEU A 67 -5.54 6.67 12.87
N ILE A 68 -5.27 5.48 12.34
CA ILE A 68 -6.17 4.76 11.43
C ILE A 68 -7.55 4.57 12.07
N GLY A 69 -7.58 4.08 13.32
CA GLY A 69 -8.83 3.81 14.05
C GLY A 69 -9.65 5.07 14.35
N GLN A 70 -9.00 6.23 14.51
CA GLN A 70 -9.69 7.50 14.80
C GLN A 70 -10.12 8.24 13.54
N ALA A 71 -9.30 8.19 12.50
CA ALA A 71 -9.54 8.94 11.27
C ALA A 71 -10.65 8.32 10.41
N GLY A 72 -10.70 6.98 10.31
CA GLY A 72 -11.70 6.27 9.52
C GLY A 72 -11.67 6.59 8.02
N ASN A 73 -10.53 7.08 7.52
CA ASN A 73 -10.33 7.52 6.14
C ASN A 73 -9.11 6.83 5.53
N TYR A 74 -9.06 6.81 4.19
CA TYR A 74 -7.87 6.40 3.45
C TYR A 74 -6.74 7.45 3.57
N PRO A 75 -5.47 7.06 3.42
CA PRO A 75 -4.33 7.98 3.56
C PRO A 75 -4.41 9.21 2.64
N ASP A 76 -4.84 9.03 1.38
CA ASP A 76 -4.97 10.09 0.38
C ASP A 76 -6.07 11.11 0.71
N GLN A 77 -7.06 10.72 1.52
CA GLN A 77 -8.09 11.61 2.03
C GLN A 77 -7.60 12.46 3.22
N LEU A 78 -6.55 12.02 3.93
CA LEU A 78 -5.92 12.80 4.99
C LEU A 78 -4.95 13.83 4.43
N ASP A 79 -4.22 13.44 3.39
CA ASP A 79 -3.31 14.31 2.65
C ASP A 79 -3.17 13.76 1.21
N PRO A 80 -3.56 14.54 0.18
CA PRO A 80 -3.46 14.11 -1.22
C PRO A 80 -2.05 13.69 -1.64
N ALA A 81 -1.00 14.20 -0.99
CA ALA A 81 0.38 13.80 -1.28
C ALA A 81 0.68 12.33 -0.93
N LEU A 82 -0.05 11.76 0.05
CA LEU A 82 0.16 10.38 0.49
C LEU A 82 -0.21 9.36 -0.59
N GLY A 83 -1.12 9.69 -1.52
CA GLY A 83 -1.44 8.79 -2.64
C GLY A 83 -0.21 8.43 -3.48
N GLN A 84 0.68 9.40 -3.73
CA GLN A 84 1.93 9.16 -4.48
C GLN A 84 2.93 8.33 -3.67
N GLU A 85 3.02 8.58 -2.37
CA GLU A 85 3.89 7.82 -1.46
C GLU A 85 3.49 6.34 -1.42
N PHE A 86 2.20 6.05 -1.30
CA PHE A 86 1.67 4.68 -1.30
C PHE A 86 1.81 4.02 -2.68
N ALA A 87 1.58 4.74 -3.78
CA ALA A 87 1.82 4.23 -5.12
C ALA A 87 3.29 3.78 -5.32
N ALA A 88 4.25 4.54 -4.78
CA ALA A 88 5.66 4.16 -4.82
C ALA A 88 5.94 2.88 -4.00
N ILE A 89 5.34 2.73 -2.81
CA ILE A 89 5.47 1.51 -1.99
C ILE A 89 4.86 0.29 -2.70
N ILE A 90 3.71 0.46 -3.36
CA ILE A 90 3.07 -0.61 -4.18
C ILE A 90 4.01 -1.01 -5.32
N ALA A 91 4.54 -0.04 -6.08
CA ALA A 91 5.44 -0.29 -7.19
C ALA A 91 6.74 -0.99 -6.76
N GLN A 92 7.19 -0.78 -5.52
CA GLN A 92 8.37 -1.47 -5.01
C GLN A 92 8.06 -2.92 -4.61
N TRP A 93 6.95 -3.16 -3.91
CA TRP A 93 6.73 -4.42 -3.20
C TRP A 93 5.70 -5.36 -3.83
N ARG A 94 4.86 -4.88 -4.75
CA ARG A 94 3.75 -5.63 -5.38
C ARG A 94 3.87 -5.77 -6.90
N SER A 95 4.90 -5.16 -7.52
CA SER A 95 5.18 -5.31 -8.95
C SER A 95 5.42 -6.76 -9.40
N ALA A 96 5.73 -7.67 -8.47
CA ALA A 96 5.87 -9.10 -8.72
C ALA A 96 4.52 -9.87 -8.83
N CYS A 97 3.37 -9.24 -8.55
CA CYS A 97 2.06 -9.81 -8.85
C CYS A 97 1.54 -9.42 -10.25
N HIS A 98 2.40 -8.90 -11.12
CA HIS A 98 2.26 -9.11 -12.56
C HIS A 98 2.82 -10.50 -12.88
N PRO A 99 2.21 -11.33 -13.74
CA PRO A 99 2.66 -12.68 -14.01
C PRO A 99 3.98 -12.64 -14.80
N THR A 100 5.09 -12.49 -14.08
CA THR A 100 6.45 -12.68 -14.58
C THR A 100 7.23 -13.40 -13.48
N SER A 101 6.66 -14.52 -13.05
CA SER A 101 7.39 -15.61 -12.39
C SER A 101 6.95 -16.92 -13.05
N ALA A 102 7.16 -16.96 -14.37
CA ALA A 102 7.32 -18.18 -15.12
C ALA A 102 8.58 -17.97 -15.95
N PHE A 103 9.65 -18.62 -15.50
CA PHE A 103 10.88 -19.01 -16.19
C PHE A 103 11.13 -18.50 -17.63
N ALA A 104 12.37 -18.08 -17.83
CA ALA A 104 12.99 -17.76 -19.11
C ALA A 104 12.81 -18.83 -20.22
N VAL A 105 12.28 -18.36 -21.37
CA VAL A 105 12.57 -18.55 -22.83
C VAL A 105 13.22 -19.88 -23.33
N PRO A 106 12.85 -20.39 -24.54
CA PRO A 106 13.41 -19.84 -25.79
C PRO A 106 12.40 -19.64 -26.95
N LEU A 107 12.78 -18.71 -27.83
CA LEU A 107 12.27 -18.44 -29.18
C LEU A 107 11.49 -19.60 -29.85
N MET A 108 10.24 -19.35 -30.22
CA MET A 108 9.66 -19.99 -31.40
C MET A 108 8.59 -19.12 -32.07
N THR A 109 8.90 -18.77 -33.31
CA THR A 109 8.12 -18.09 -34.33
C THR A 109 6.73 -18.70 -34.53
N CYS A 110 5.66 -17.89 -34.57
CA CYS A 110 4.64 -17.95 -35.63
C CYS A 110 3.47 -16.97 -35.44
N ALA A 111 3.21 -16.22 -36.50
CA ALA A 111 1.88 -15.97 -37.07
C ALA A 111 0.87 -15.03 -36.35
N THR A 112 0.77 -13.82 -36.92
CA THR A 112 -0.43 -13.21 -37.54
C THR A 112 -1.80 -13.17 -36.81
N MET A 113 -2.39 -11.95 -36.85
CA MET A 113 -3.82 -11.54 -36.81
C MET A 113 -4.28 -10.84 -35.51
N ARG A 114 -4.73 -9.57 -35.49
CA ARG A 114 -5.85 -8.83 -36.15
C ARG A 114 -7.08 -8.74 -35.22
N GLY A 115 -7.53 -7.52 -34.88
CA GLY A 115 -8.87 -7.21 -34.34
C GLY A 115 -8.90 -6.71 -32.88
N THR A 116 -8.97 -5.40 -32.60
CA THR A 116 -10.15 -4.52 -32.42
C THR A 116 -10.81 -4.53 -31.02
N ALA A 117 -10.68 -3.36 -30.36
CA ALA A 117 -11.71 -2.55 -29.69
C ALA A 117 -12.20 -2.82 -28.24
N SER A 118 -12.12 -1.70 -27.48
CA SER A 118 -13.02 -1.22 -26.43
C SER A 118 -13.07 -1.91 -25.07
N PHE A 119 -12.42 -1.26 -24.09
CA PHE A 119 -12.71 -1.42 -22.65
C PHE A 119 -13.11 -0.06 -22.09
N VAL A 120 -14.42 0.18 -21.92
CA VAL A 120 -14.99 1.35 -21.24
C VAL A 120 -15.30 0.98 -19.80
N MET A 121 -14.80 1.82 -18.89
CA MET A 121 -15.01 1.75 -17.44
C MET A 121 -16.49 1.80 -17.03
N ALA A 122 -16.89 0.89 -16.14
CA ALA A 122 -18.12 1.00 -15.36
C ALA A 122 -17.75 1.26 -13.88
N GLN A 123 -17.76 2.53 -13.47
CA GLN A 123 -17.71 2.92 -12.07
C GLN A 123 -19.09 2.72 -11.43
N ARG A 124 -19.11 2.00 -10.31
CA ARG A 124 -20.29 1.68 -9.51
C ARG A 124 -20.57 2.84 -8.54
N ALA A 125 -21.68 3.53 -8.75
CA ALA A 125 -22.17 4.60 -7.88
C ALA A 125 -22.54 4.03 -6.49
N VAL A 126 -21.96 4.60 -5.44
CA VAL A 126 -22.43 4.45 -4.05
C VAL A 126 -23.44 5.56 -3.78
N SER A 127 -24.71 5.18 -3.69
CA SER A 127 -25.78 6.06 -3.21
C SER A 127 -25.77 6.04 -1.67
N ARG A 128 -25.26 7.12 -1.05
CA ARG A 128 -25.57 7.46 0.34
C ARG A 128 -27.00 8.00 0.37
N THR A 129 -27.91 7.29 1.04
CA THR A 129 -29.18 7.88 1.49
C THR A 129 -29.08 8.12 2.99
N SER A 130 -29.11 9.40 3.32
CA SER A 130 -29.25 9.97 4.64
C SER A 130 -30.64 9.66 5.21
N ARG A 131 -30.70 9.10 6.42
CA ARG A 131 -31.69 9.48 7.43
C ARG A 131 -31.30 9.01 8.82
#